data_AF-A0A913ZDW1-F1
#
_entry.id   AF-A0A913ZDW1-F1
#
_cell.length_a   1.000
_cell.length_b   1.000
_cell.length_c   1.000
_cell.angle_alpha   90.00
_cell.angle_beta   90.00
_cell.angle_gamma   90.00
#
_symmetry.space_group_name_H-M   'P 1'
#
loop_
_entity.id
_entity.type
_entity.pdbx_description
1 polymer ?
#
loop_
_entity_poly.entity_id
_entity_poly.type
_entity_poly.pdbx_seq_one_letter_code
_entity_poly.pdbx_strand_id
1 'polypeptide(L)'
;MVRLGVKQDRIVILTQYRLQRAQIKDRLKKANMKDILVSTVKTSQGKEWDYVILSTVRSLPRVEIDEKASTAWKIRNLGFITDENQINVAITRPKMGLIILGNKYLLSVHRTWKLLLAHYEEKGALVNAKDFLP
;
A
#
# COMPACT_ATOMS: atom_id res chain seq x y z
N MET A 1 -0.24 -14.33 7.30
CA MET A 1 -0.86 -13.65 8.46
C MET A 1 -1.97 -14.47 9.08
N VAL A 2 -3.12 -14.67 8.42
CA VAL A 2 -4.23 -15.47 8.98
C VAL A 2 -3.79 -16.91 9.31
N ARG A 3 -3.06 -17.57 8.38
CA ARG A 3 -2.46 -18.90 8.62
C ARG A 3 -1.46 -18.94 9.79
N LEU A 4 -0.91 -17.78 10.18
CA LEU A 4 0.02 -17.63 11.31
C LEU A 4 -0.73 -17.27 12.62
N GLY A 5 -2.06 -17.39 12.66
CA GLY A 5 -2.88 -17.16 13.85
C GLY A 5 -3.40 -15.73 14.05
N VAL A 6 -3.11 -14.79 13.14
CA VAL A 6 -3.65 -13.43 13.22
C VAL A 6 -5.15 -13.43 12.92
N LYS A 7 -5.96 -12.93 13.85
CA LYS A 7 -7.41 -12.77 13.65
C LYS A 7 -7.70 -11.79 12.52
N GLN A 8 -8.70 -12.09 11.70
CA GLN A 8 -9.03 -11.31 10.50
C GLN A 8 -9.41 -9.85 10.81
N ASP A 9 -10.16 -9.63 11.90
CA ASP A 9 -10.62 -8.33 12.37
C ASP A 9 -9.47 -7.40 12.84
N ARG A 10 -8.28 -7.95 13.07
CA ARG A 10 -7.05 -7.20 13.39
C ARG A 10 -6.28 -6.72 12.16
N ILE A 11 -6.71 -7.14 10.96
CA ILE A 11 -6.08 -6.79 9.69
C ILE A 11 -6.97 -5.78 8.95
N VAL A 12 -6.35 -4.69 8.49
CA VAL A 12 -6.99 -3.76 7.56
C VAL A 12 -6.22 -3.72 6.24
N ILE A 13 -6.94 -3.72 5.13
CA ILE A 13 -6.40 -3.45 3.80
C ILE A 13 -6.85 -2.06 3.36
N LEU A 14 -5.87 -1.20 3.10
CA LEU A 14 -6.07 0.15 2.64
C LEU A 14 -5.73 0.26 1.16
N THR A 15 -6.60 0.92 0.40
CA THR A 15 -6.34 1.30 -0.98
C THR A 15 -7.05 2.58 -1.32
N GLN A 16 -6.46 3.41 -2.18
CA GLN A 16 -7.05 4.70 -2.55
C GLN A 16 -8.09 4.58 -3.67
N TYR A 17 -8.20 3.39 -4.30
CA TYR A 17 -9.03 3.19 -5.49
C TYR A 17 -10.27 2.34 -5.16
N ARG A 18 -11.45 2.88 -5.45
CA ARG A 18 -12.75 2.21 -5.17
C ARG A 18 -12.87 0.86 -5.88
N LEU A 19 -12.41 0.78 -7.14
CA LEU A 19 -12.43 -0.47 -7.91
C LEU A 19 -11.50 -1.52 -7.29
N GLN A 20 -10.28 -1.13 -6.92
CA GLN A 20 -9.34 -2.03 -6.22
C GLN A 20 -9.96 -2.54 -4.91
N ARG A 21 -10.58 -1.66 -4.11
CA ARG A 21 -11.28 -2.07 -2.89
C ARG A 21 -12.35 -3.12 -3.18
N ALA A 22 -13.17 -2.93 -4.20
CA ALA A 22 -14.20 -3.88 -4.57
C ALA A 22 -13.61 -5.24 -4.99
N GLN A 23 -12.57 -5.23 -5.83
CA GLN A 23 -11.87 -6.44 -6.28
C GLN A 23 -11.21 -7.21 -5.13
N ILE A 24 -10.55 -6.50 -4.20
CA ILE A 24 -9.95 -7.11 -3.00
C ILE A 24 -11.04 -7.74 -2.13
N LYS A 25 -12.15 -7.02 -1.87
CA LYS A 25 -13.27 -7.55 -1.09
C LYS A 25 -13.86 -8.83 -1.70
N ASP A 26 -14.06 -8.84 -3.02
CA ASP A 26 -14.58 -10.03 -3.71
C ASP A 26 -13.63 -11.23 -3.58
N ARG A 27 -12.32 -11.01 -3.79
CA ARG A 27 -11.30 -12.06 -3.63
C ARG A 27 -11.22 -12.58 -2.19
N LEU A 28 -11.28 -11.71 -1.19
CA LEU A 28 -11.30 -12.11 0.21
C LEU A 28 -12.56 -12.91 0.55
N LYS A 29 -13.73 -12.50 0.05
CA LYS A 29 -14.97 -13.25 0.23
C LYS A 29 -14.86 -14.67 -0.34
N LYS A 30 -14.33 -14.82 -1.56
CA LYS A 30 -14.09 -16.12 -2.20
C LYS A 30 -13.10 -16.98 -1.41
N ALA A 31 -12.14 -16.36 -0.72
CA ALA A 31 -11.19 -17.03 0.15
C ALA A 31 -11.71 -17.28 1.59
N ASN A 32 -13.00 -17.04 1.87
CA ASN A 32 -13.60 -17.12 3.21
C ASN A 32 -12.92 -16.22 4.26
N MET A 33 -12.41 -15.05 3.84
CA MET A 33 -11.75 -14.04 4.68
C MET A 33 -12.59 -12.75 4.79
N LYS A 34 -13.87 -12.90 5.12
CA LYS A 34 -14.86 -11.82 5.09
C LYS A 34 -14.71 -10.77 6.19
N ASP A 35 -14.01 -11.10 7.28
CA ASP A 35 -13.89 -10.24 8.46
C ASP A 35 -12.70 -9.27 8.38
N ILE A 36 -11.86 -9.40 7.34
CA ILE A 36 -10.80 -8.44 7.04
C ILE A 36 -11.41 -7.15 6.51
N LEU A 37 -11.15 -6.03 7.20
CA LEU A 37 -11.65 -4.73 6.79
C LEU A 37 -10.90 -4.25 5.54
N VAL A 38 -11.64 -3.94 4.46
CA VAL A 38 -11.08 -3.28 3.26
C VAL A 38 -11.68 -1.89 3.11
N SER A 39 -10.85 -0.87 3.20
CA SER A 39 -11.29 0.53 3.18
C SER A 39 -10.41 1.45 2.35
N THR A 40 -10.96 2.64 2.08
CA THR A 40 -10.18 3.74 1.50
C THR A 40 -9.62 4.62 2.62
N VAL A 41 -8.41 5.15 2.42
CA VAL A 41 -7.65 5.90 3.44
C VAL A 41 -8.47 7.06 4.05
N LYS A 42 -9.34 7.71 3.28
CA LYS A 42 -10.23 8.79 3.75
C LYS A 42 -11.25 8.38 4.82
N THR A 43 -11.61 7.11 4.92
CA THR A 43 -12.62 6.62 5.90
C THR A 43 -12.01 6.09 7.20
N SER A 44 -10.68 6.19 7.32
CA SER A 44 -9.88 5.53 8.35
C SER A 44 -9.37 6.48 9.44
N GLN A 45 -9.78 7.75 9.42
CA GLN A 45 -9.27 8.76 10.34
C GLN A 45 -9.71 8.47 11.78
N GLY A 46 -8.75 8.40 12.70
CA GLY A 46 -9.00 8.19 14.14
C GLY A 46 -9.12 6.73 14.59
N LYS A 47 -8.89 5.75 13.71
CA LYS A 47 -8.83 4.34 14.07
C LYS A 47 -7.41 3.79 13.86
N GLU A 48 -7.00 2.89 14.74
CA GLU A 48 -5.72 2.20 14.67
C GLU A 48 -5.97 0.70 14.51
N TRP A 49 -5.06 0.01 13.83
CA TRP A 49 -5.17 -1.43 13.57
C TRP A 49 -3.85 -2.11 13.90
N ASP A 50 -3.90 -3.39 14.26
CA ASP A 50 -2.67 -4.14 14.56
C ASP A 50 -1.82 -4.30 13.30
N TYR A 51 -2.48 -4.67 12.19
CA TYR A 51 -1.81 -4.88 10.91
C TYR A 51 -2.49 -4.12 9.79
N VAL A 52 -1.69 -3.38 9.03
CA VAL A 52 -2.12 -2.62 7.85
C VAL A 52 -1.44 -3.17 6.60
N ILE A 53 -2.23 -3.46 5.58
CA ILE A 53 -1.74 -3.76 4.22
C ILE A 53 -2.15 -2.61 3.30
N LEU A 54 -1.20 -1.87 2.75
CA LEU A 54 -1.43 -0.77 1.82
C LEU A 54 -1.20 -1.23 0.38
N SER A 55 -2.22 -1.11 -0.47
CA SER A 55 -2.11 -1.32 -1.92
C SER A 55 -2.04 0.02 -2.64
N THR A 56 -0.89 0.34 -3.26
CA THR A 56 -0.69 1.61 -4.00
C THR A 56 -1.32 1.61 -5.40
N VAL A 57 -1.60 0.42 -5.96
CA VAL A 57 -2.32 0.16 -7.23
C VAL A 57 -1.60 0.61 -8.50
N ARG A 58 -1.11 1.85 -8.54
CA ARG A 58 -0.50 2.45 -9.72
C ARG A 58 0.83 1.77 -10.04
N SER A 59 1.01 1.47 -11.31
CA SER A 59 2.22 0.84 -11.84
C SER A 59 2.36 1.25 -13.30
N LEU A 60 3.60 1.37 -13.77
CA LEU A 60 3.95 1.57 -15.18
C LEU A 60 5.12 0.64 -15.53
N PRO A 61 5.25 0.23 -16.81
CA PRO A 61 6.47 -0.40 -17.30
C PRO A 61 7.69 0.47 -17.04
N ARG A 62 8.84 -0.14 -16.70
CA ARG A 62 10.05 0.60 -16.32
C ARG A 62 10.49 1.61 -17.38
N VAL A 63 10.32 1.27 -18.65
CA VAL A 63 10.68 2.11 -19.80
C VAL A 63 9.83 3.38 -19.93
N GLU A 64 8.65 3.43 -19.30
CA GLU A 64 7.74 4.58 -19.33
C GLU A 64 7.91 5.50 -18.11
N ILE A 65 8.76 5.13 -17.15
CA ILE A 65 8.95 5.88 -15.91
C ILE A 65 10.01 6.97 -16.11
N ASP A 66 9.57 8.22 -16.04
CA ASP A 66 10.45 9.38 -16.05
C ASP A 66 10.97 9.67 -14.62
N GLU A 67 12.26 9.48 -14.38
CA GLU A 67 12.88 9.74 -13.08
C GLU A 67 12.98 11.25 -12.75
N LYS A 68 12.91 12.12 -13.78
CA LYS A 68 12.89 13.58 -13.65
C LYS A 68 11.50 14.14 -13.95
N ALA A 69 10.46 13.35 -13.67
CA ALA A 69 9.08 13.70 -13.96
C ALA A 69 8.64 15.05 -13.38
N SER A 70 7.97 15.82 -14.24
CA SER A 70 7.27 17.04 -13.85
C SER A 70 6.16 16.77 -12.83
N THR A 71 5.70 17.82 -12.14
CA THR A 71 4.56 17.72 -11.21
C THR A 71 3.30 17.21 -11.89
N ALA A 72 3.02 17.66 -13.12
CA ALA A 72 1.86 17.20 -13.89
C ALA A 72 1.96 15.71 -14.25
N TRP A 73 3.15 15.22 -14.62
CA TRP A 73 3.37 13.79 -14.86
C TRP A 73 3.14 12.97 -13.60
N LYS A 74 3.66 13.44 -12.45
CA LYS A 74 3.47 12.77 -11.15
C LYS A 74 1.99 12.68 -10.79
N ILE A 75 1.24 13.78 -10.86
CA ILE A 75 -0.21 13.78 -10.59
C ILE A 75 -0.94 12.78 -11.50
N ARG A 76 -0.62 12.75 -12.80
CA ARG A 76 -1.24 11.85 -13.76
C ARG A 76 -0.93 10.38 -13.47
N ASN A 77 0.32 10.06 -13.16
CA ASN A 77 0.81 8.68 -13.14
C ASN A 77 0.79 8.04 -11.76
N LEU A 78 1.12 8.81 -10.71
CA LEU A 78 1.03 8.38 -9.32
C LEU A 78 -0.39 8.58 -8.76
N GLY A 79 -1.12 9.60 -9.21
CA GLY A 79 -2.48 9.86 -8.72
C GLY A 79 -2.50 10.16 -7.22
N PHE A 80 -3.43 9.54 -6.49
CA PHE A 80 -3.68 9.84 -5.07
C PHE A 80 -2.55 9.43 -4.12
N ILE A 81 -1.56 8.65 -4.57
CA ILE A 81 -0.44 8.25 -3.71
C ILE A 81 0.55 9.39 -3.47
N THR A 82 0.38 10.55 -4.13
CA THR A 82 1.15 11.77 -3.83
C THR A 82 0.55 12.60 -2.69
N ASP A 83 -0.61 12.21 -2.17
CA ASP A 83 -1.26 12.89 -1.03
C ASP A 83 -0.54 12.51 0.28
N GLU A 84 0.28 13.43 0.79
CA GLU A 84 1.08 13.22 2.00
C GLU A 84 0.24 12.89 3.24
N ASN A 85 -0.97 13.43 3.36
CA ASN A 85 -1.85 13.10 4.47
C ASN A 85 -2.24 11.62 4.44
N GLN A 86 -2.47 11.09 3.24
CA GLN A 86 -2.80 9.67 3.08
C GLN A 86 -1.60 8.76 3.31
N ILE A 87 -0.40 9.19 2.89
CA ILE A 87 0.86 8.49 3.20
C ILE A 87 1.04 8.42 4.72
N ASN A 88 0.92 9.55 5.41
CA ASN A 88 1.08 9.63 6.86
C ASN A 88 0.08 8.73 7.58
N VAL A 89 -1.20 8.72 7.16
CA VAL A 89 -2.20 7.80 7.73
C VAL A 89 -1.81 6.35 7.48
N ALA A 90 -1.39 5.98 6.27
CA ALA A 90 -1.03 4.59 6.01
C ALA A 90 0.20 4.12 6.81
N ILE A 91 1.13 5.02 7.12
CA ILE A 91 2.37 4.70 7.85
C ILE A 91 2.18 4.72 9.38
N THR A 92 1.34 5.61 9.92
CA THR A 92 1.24 5.86 11.37
C THR A 92 0.12 5.13 12.10
N ARG A 93 -0.84 4.53 11.37
CA ARG A 93 -1.97 3.77 11.96
C ARG A 93 -1.72 2.30 12.33
N PRO A 94 -0.73 1.58 11.75
CA PRO A 94 -0.41 0.22 12.18
C PRO A 94 0.29 0.20 13.54
N LYS A 95 -0.17 -0.67 14.45
CA LYS A 95 0.44 -0.87 15.78
C LYS A 95 1.54 -1.91 15.79
N MET A 96 1.38 -2.98 15.01
CA MET A 96 2.27 -4.13 15.03
C MET A 96 3.00 -4.34 13.69
N GLY A 97 2.33 -4.07 12.56
CA GLY A 97 2.97 -4.28 11.26
C GLY A 97 2.32 -3.55 10.10
N LEU A 98 3.17 -3.12 9.17
CA LEU A 98 2.80 -2.47 7.92
C LEU A 98 3.38 -3.25 6.74
N ILE A 99 2.53 -3.61 5.78
CA ILE A 99 2.95 -4.18 4.49
C ILE A 99 2.53 -3.21 3.39
N ILE A 100 3.47 -2.76 2.56
CA ILE A 100 3.18 -1.88 1.42
C ILE A 100 3.41 -2.67 0.13
N LEU A 101 2.37 -2.76 -0.69
CA LEU A 101 2.38 -3.39 -2.00
C LEU A 101 2.37 -2.32 -3.09
N GLY A 102 3.43 -2.25 -3.89
CA GLY A 102 3.55 -1.27 -4.96
C GLY A 102 4.73 -1.46 -5.89
N ASN A 103 4.75 -0.69 -6.99
CA ASN A 103 5.86 -0.64 -7.92
C ASN A 103 6.94 0.31 -7.40
N LYS A 104 8.06 -0.24 -6.90
CA LYS A 104 9.16 0.55 -6.31
C LYS A 104 9.72 1.61 -7.26
N TYR A 105 9.82 1.29 -8.55
CA TYR A 105 10.38 2.21 -9.54
C TYR A 105 9.47 3.42 -9.72
N LEU A 106 8.16 3.19 -9.86
CA LEU A 106 7.20 4.28 -10.01
C LEU A 106 7.13 5.13 -8.73
N LEU A 107 7.06 4.48 -7.57
CA LEU A 107 7.01 5.16 -6.27
C LEU A 107 8.25 6.04 -6.02
N SER A 108 9.44 5.58 -6.42
CA SER A 108 10.69 6.32 -6.25
C SER A 108 10.76 7.68 -6.98
N VAL A 109 9.86 7.93 -7.94
CA VAL A 109 9.72 9.24 -8.60
C VAL A 109 9.20 10.32 -7.63
N HIS A 110 8.47 9.92 -6.58
CA HIS A 110 8.00 10.83 -5.54
C HIS A 110 8.99 10.88 -4.37
N ARG A 111 9.41 12.08 -3.95
CA ARG A 111 10.44 12.29 -2.92
C ARG A 111 10.17 11.51 -1.62
N THR A 112 8.97 11.64 -1.06
CA THR A 112 8.60 10.99 0.22
C THR A 112 8.64 9.47 0.11
N TRP A 113 8.16 8.92 -1.00
CA TRP A 113 8.19 7.48 -1.25
C TRP A 113 9.62 6.97 -1.49
N LYS A 114 10.44 7.75 -2.20
CA LYS A 114 11.86 7.43 -2.40
C LYS A 114 12.60 7.32 -1.07
N LEU A 115 12.39 8.27 -0.16
CA LEU A 115 12.99 8.23 1.18
C LEU A 115 12.48 7.03 1.99
N LEU A 116 11.17 6.74 1.91
CA LEU A 116 10.59 5.58 2.59
C LEU A 116 11.15 4.26 2.06
N LEU A 117 11.31 4.14 0.74
CA LEU A 117 11.90 2.95 0.09
C LEU A 117 13.35 2.77 0.52
N ALA A 118 14.16 3.82 0.51
CA ALA A 118 15.55 3.78 0.99
C ALA A 118 15.62 3.33 2.46
N HIS A 119 14.76 3.90 3.32
CA HIS A 119 14.67 3.50 4.72
C HIS A 119 14.35 2.01 4.92
N TYR A 120 13.41 1.46 4.14
CA TYR A 120 13.08 0.03 4.22
C TYR A 120 14.15 -0.85 3.56
N GLU A 121 14.84 -0.37 2.54
CA GLU A 121 15.98 -1.08 1.92
C GLU A 121 17.15 -1.22 2.89
N GLU A 122 17.53 -0.14 3.58
CA GLU A 122 18.56 -0.14 4.63
C GLU A 122 18.25 -1.13 5.76
N LYS A 123 16.97 -1.32 6.06
CA LYS A 123 16.49 -2.28 7.08
C LYS A 123 16.30 -3.71 6.57
N GLY A 124 16.63 -4.00 5.31
CA GLY A 124 16.41 -5.32 4.70
C GLY A 124 14.92 -5.68 4.54
N ALA A 125 14.03 -4.69 4.55
CA ALA A 125 12.57 -4.85 4.52
C ALA A 125 11.95 -4.51 3.15
N LEU A 126 12.77 -4.21 2.13
CA LEU A 126 12.34 -4.08 0.73
C LEU A 126 12.61 -5.38 -0.03
N VAL A 127 11.55 -6.10 -0.40
CA VAL A 127 11.64 -7.39 -1.09
C VAL A 127 10.88 -7.37 -2.42
N ASN A 128 11.32 -8.16 -3.41
CA ASN A 128 10.55 -8.30 -4.65
C ASN A 128 9.33 -9.18 -4.41
N ALA A 129 8.26 -8.93 -5.17
CA ALA A 129 7.01 -9.69 -5.05
C ALA A 129 7.21 -11.21 -5.25
N LYS A 130 8.13 -11.61 -6.14
CA LYS A 130 8.46 -13.02 -6.38
C LYS A 130 9.15 -13.71 -5.19
N ASP A 131 9.78 -12.92 -4.32
CA ASP A 131 10.55 -13.39 -3.17
C ASP A 131 9.71 -13.24 -1.88
N PHE A 132 8.50 -12.68 -1.96
CA PHE A 132 7.61 -12.46 -0.82
C PHE A 132 6.74 -13.70 -0.58
N LEU A 133 6.97 -14.36 0.58
CA LEU A 133 6.25 -15.47 1.22
C LEU A 133 5.31 -16.31 0.31
N PRO A 134 5.55 -17.63 0.15
CA PRO A 134 4.67 -18.53 -0.61
C PRO A 134 3.26 -18.71 -0.01
#